data_AF-A0A8J3IKI9-F1
#
_entry.id   AF-A0A8J3IKI9-F1
#
_cell.length_a   1.000
_cell.length_b   1.000
_cell.length_c   1.000
_cell.angle_alpha   90.00
_cell.angle_beta   90.00
_cell.angle_gamma   90.00
#
_symmetry.space_group_name_H-M   'P 1'
#
loop_
_entity.id
_entity.type
_entity.pdbx_description
1 polymer ?
#
loop_
_entity_poly.entity_id
_entity_poly.type
_entity_poly.pdbx_seq_one_letter_code
_entity_poly.pdbx_strand_id
1 'polypeptide(L)'
;MQLIHLLCPREQTFPLEQSFKDQFLGQDAFGVVDVGFVEKQPVGFVVLMAKEQFDEEFLAQLHADPDVTGYSTFSLTDDDAFLYPFGCELVTG
;
A
#
# COMPACT_ATOMS: atom_id res chain seq x y z
N MET A 1 13.85 -1.16 -1.32
CA MET A 1 12.41 -1.38 -1.54
C MET A 1 11.63 -0.54 -0.57
N GLN A 2 10.52 0.05 -1.03
CA GLN A 2 9.63 0.86 -0.20
C GLN A 2 8.20 0.36 -0.33
N LEU A 3 7.47 0.32 0.78
CA LEU A 3 6.04 0.07 0.83
C LEU A 3 5.28 1.31 1.25
N ILE A 4 4.08 1.50 0.70
CA ILE A 4 3.11 2.48 1.17
C ILE A 4 1.82 1.74 1.52
N HIS A 5 1.42 1.81 2.78
CA HIS A 5 0.07 1.41 3.20
C HIS A 5 -0.84 2.62 3.12
N LEU A 6 -1.78 2.59 2.18
CA LEU A 6 -2.82 3.59 2.01
C LEU A 6 -4.07 3.16 2.76
N LEU A 7 -4.73 4.09 3.43
CA LEU A 7 -6.08 3.93 3.95
C LEU A 7 -7.04 4.73 3.06
N CYS A 8 -8.22 4.17 2.82
CA CYS A 8 -9.26 4.78 1.99
C CYS A 8 -10.66 4.44 2.52
N PRO A 9 -11.71 5.19 2.12
CA PRO A 9 -13.08 4.76 2.34
C PRO A 9 -13.30 3.36 1.78
N ARG A 10 -14.11 2.55 2.45
CA ARG A 10 -14.26 1.13 2.15
C ARG A 10 -14.80 0.88 0.74
N GLU A 11 -15.65 1.77 0.27
CA GLU A 11 -16.21 1.79 -1.08
C GLU A 11 -15.17 2.11 -2.16
N GLN A 12 -14.06 2.78 -1.81
CA GLN A 12 -12.99 3.14 -2.74
C GLN A 12 -11.86 2.11 -2.80
N THR A 13 -11.84 1.11 -1.92
CA THR A 13 -10.72 0.15 -1.82
C THR A 13 -10.36 -0.55 -3.14
N PHE A 14 -11.33 -1.21 -3.79
CA PHE A 14 -11.10 -1.89 -5.06
C PHE A 14 -10.99 -0.93 -6.26
N PRO A 15 -11.79 0.16 -6.36
CA PRO A 15 -11.56 1.19 -7.37
C PRO A 15 -10.14 1.77 -7.33
N LEU A 16 -9.64 2.08 -6.13
CA LEU A 16 -8.32 2.66 -5.93
C LEU A 16 -7.21 1.64 -6.22
N GLU A 17 -7.38 0.38 -5.79
CA GLU A 17 -6.50 -0.73 -6.19
C GLU A 17 -6.39 -0.82 -7.71
N GLN A 18 -7.52 -0.82 -8.42
CA GLN A 18 -7.52 -0.94 -9.88
C GLN A 18 -6.85 0.27 -10.55
N SER A 19 -7.12 1.49 -10.05
CA SER A 19 -6.49 2.72 -10.54
C SER A 19 -4.96 2.63 -10.46
N PHE A 20 -4.40 2.17 -9.33
CA PHE A 20 -2.95 2.00 -9.19
C PHE A 20 -2.40 0.88 -10.07
N LYS A 21 -3.12 -0.25 -10.20
CA LYS A 21 -2.71 -1.31 -11.13
C LYS A 21 -2.64 -0.82 -12.57
N ASP A 22 -3.60 0.02 -12.98
CA ASP A 22 -3.61 0.63 -14.31
C ASP A 22 -2.48 1.66 -14.46
N GLN A 23 -2.23 2.48 -13.45
CA GLN A 23 -1.12 3.46 -13.43
C GLN A 23 0.25 2.78 -13.54
N PHE A 24 0.45 1.65 -12.86
CA PHE A 24 1.72 0.90 -12.85
C PHE A 24 1.82 -0.13 -13.98
N LEU A 25 0.84 -0.21 -14.87
CA LEU A 25 0.85 -1.17 -15.95
C LEU A 25 2.09 -0.98 -16.85
N GLY A 26 2.90 -2.03 -16.97
CA GLY A 26 4.16 -2.00 -17.73
C GLY A 26 5.35 -1.39 -16.98
N GLN A 27 5.20 -1.07 -15.70
CA GLN A 27 6.27 -0.58 -14.84
C GLN A 27 6.72 -1.67 -13.86
N ASP A 28 7.80 -2.39 -14.18
CA ASP A 28 8.33 -3.46 -13.31
C ASP A 28 8.85 -2.96 -11.95
N ALA A 29 9.01 -1.65 -11.77
CA ALA A 29 9.52 -1.04 -10.54
C ALA A 29 8.43 -0.82 -9.48
N PHE A 30 7.15 -0.82 -9.87
CA PHE A 30 6.03 -0.48 -9.00
C PHE A 30 4.93 -1.55 -9.04
N GLY A 31 4.12 -1.65 -8.00
CA GLY A 31 2.97 -2.54 -8.02
C GLY A 31 2.08 -2.43 -6.79
N VAL A 32 0.89 -3.02 -6.89
CA VAL A 32 0.00 -3.26 -5.75
C VAL A 32 0.27 -4.68 -5.23
N VAL A 33 0.60 -4.80 -3.94
CA VAL A 33 1.00 -6.08 -3.34
C VAL A 33 -0.06 -6.66 -2.40
N ASP A 34 -0.95 -5.82 -1.87
CA ASP A 34 -2.06 -6.28 -1.01
C ASP A 34 -3.23 -5.27 -1.02
N VAL A 35 -4.42 -5.76 -0.71
CA VAL A 35 -5.65 -4.97 -0.64
C VAL A 35 -6.62 -5.63 0.34
N GLY A 36 -7.36 -4.83 1.10
CA GLY A 36 -8.34 -5.40 1.99
C GLY A 36 -9.06 -4.40 2.87
N PHE A 37 -9.65 -4.92 3.94
CA PHE A 37 -10.41 -4.13 4.89
C PHE A 37 -9.77 -4.16 6.27
N VAL A 38 -9.79 -3.03 6.96
CA VAL A 38 -9.32 -2.94 8.34
C VAL A 38 -10.43 -3.44 9.25
N GLU A 39 -10.12 -4.44 10.08
CA GLU A 39 -11.10 -4.99 11.01
C GLU A 39 -11.49 -3.96 12.09
N LYS A 40 -12.79 -3.91 12.41
CA LYS A 40 -13.42 -2.94 13.34
C LYS A 40 -13.29 -1.47 12.95
N GLN A 41 -12.89 -1.17 11.71
CA GLN A 41 -12.87 0.20 11.19
C GLN A 41 -13.63 0.32 9.86
N PRO A 42 -14.24 1.48 9.56
CA PRO A 42 -14.99 1.70 8.33
C PRO A 42 -14.08 2.09 7.14
N VAL A 43 -12.86 1.54 7.08
CA VAL A 43 -11.86 1.85 6.04
C VAL A 43 -11.33 0.56 5.41
N GLY A 44 -10.87 0.68 4.17
CA GLY A 44 -10.02 -0.33 3.56
C GLY A 44 -8.59 0.16 3.41
N PHE A 45 -7.75 -0.74 2.89
CA PHE A 45 -6.36 -0.44 2.64
C PHE A 45 -5.92 -0.97 1.27
N VAL A 46 -4.91 -0.30 0.71
CA VAL A 46 -4.18 -0.72 -0.48
C VAL A 46 -2.70 -0.60 -0.16
N VAL A 47 -1.92 -1.63 -0.48
CA VAL A 47 -0.47 -1.64 -0.26
C VAL A 47 0.25 -1.53 -1.58
N LEU A 48 1.01 -0.45 -1.73
CA LEU A 48 1.85 -0.21 -2.90
C LEU A 48 3.30 -0.58 -2.58
N MET A 49 4.03 -1.05 -3.59
CA MET A 49 5.44 -1.39 -3.50
C MET A 49 6.23 -0.71 -4.62
N ALA A 50 7.41 -0.19 -4.27
CA ALA A 50 8.43 0.29 -5.19
C ALA A 50 9.74 -0.47 -4.94
N LYS A 51 10.41 -0.96 -5.99
CA LYS A 51 11.69 -1.67 -5.89
C LYS A 51 12.76 -0.82 -5.19
N GLU A 52 12.79 0.48 -5.47
CA GLU A 52 13.67 1.44 -4.82
C GLU A 52 12.88 2.30 -3.83
N GLN A 53 12.20 3.34 -4.32
CA GLN A 53 11.36 4.26 -3.58
C GLN A 53 10.34 4.94 -4.52
N PHE A 54 9.27 5.47 -3.95
CA PHE A 54 8.37 6.40 -4.62
C PHE A 54 8.99 7.81 -4.62
N ASP A 55 8.81 8.54 -5.72
CA ASP A 55 9.29 9.92 -5.82
C ASP A 55 8.39 10.92 -5.08
N GLU A 56 8.90 12.13 -4.89
CA GLU A 56 8.19 13.19 -4.16
C GLU A 56 6.92 13.66 -4.89
N GLU A 57 6.87 13.57 -6.21
CA GLU A 57 5.70 13.97 -7.01
C GLU A 57 4.53 13.02 -6.76
N PHE A 58 4.79 11.72 -6.75
CA PHE A 58 3.82 10.69 -6.41
C PHE A 58 3.33 10.83 -4.97
N LEU A 59 4.24 11.07 -4.02
CA LEU A 59 3.84 11.29 -2.62
C LEU A 59 2.99 12.56 -2.45
N ALA A 60 3.29 13.63 -3.18
CA ALA A 60 2.47 14.84 -3.20
C ALA A 60 1.09 14.58 -3.81
N GLN A 61 1.00 13.76 -4.87
CA GLN A 61 -0.26 13.32 -5.46
C GLN A 61 -1.10 12.55 -4.43
N LEU A 62 -0.52 11.55 -3.77
CA LEU A 62 -1.20 10.78 -2.73
C LEU A 62 -1.70 11.67 -1.57
N HIS A 63 -0.92 12.67 -1.18
CA HIS A 63 -1.31 13.60 -0.12
C HIS A 63 -2.51 14.48 -0.51
N ALA A 64 -2.67 14.77 -1.80
CA ALA A 64 -3.77 15.57 -2.33
C ALA A 64 -4.98 14.74 -2.76
N ASP A 65 -4.87 13.41 -2.80
CA ASP A 65 -5.91 12.50 -3.27
C ASP A 65 -7.06 12.43 -2.25
N PRO A 66 -8.30 12.84 -2.61
CA PRO A 66 -9.43 12.83 -1.69
C PRO A 66 -9.89 11.42 -1.29
N ASP A 67 -9.53 10.39 -2.08
CA ASP A 67 -9.89 9.00 -1.79
C ASP A 67 -8.87 8.32 -0.85
N VAL A 68 -7.75 8.99 -0.55
CA VAL A 68 -6.75 8.56 0.44
C VAL A 68 -6.97 9.30 1.76
N THR A 69 -7.39 8.57 2.79
CA THR A 69 -7.65 9.14 4.14
C THR A 69 -6.40 9.23 5.00
N GLY A 70 -5.34 8.52 4.62
CA GLY A 70 -4.04 8.56 5.28
C GLY A 70 -3.12 7.48 4.74
N TYR A 71 -1.82 7.59 5.00
CA TYR A 71 -0.88 6.58 4.59
C TYR A 71 0.38 6.54 5.46
N SER A 72 1.05 5.38 5.44
CA SER A 72 2.33 5.14 6.10
C SER A 72 3.34 4.62 5.09
N THR A 73 4.55 5.16 5.12
CA THR A 73 5.68 4.73 4.28
C THR A 73 6.63 3.86 5.08
N PHE A 74 7.05 2.73 4.53
CA PHE A 74 8.01 1.81 5.15
C PHE A 74 9.18 1.58 4.20
N SER A 75 10.40 1.76 4.69
CA SER A 75 11.62 1.38 3.97
C SER A 75 12.02 -0.01 4.43
N LEU A 76 12.03 -0.97 3.50
CA LEU A 76 12.50 -2.33 3.79
C LEU A 76 13.99 -2.40 3.47
N THR A 77 14.78 -2.82 4.45
CA THR A 77 16.19 -3.16 4.23
C THR A 77 16.31 -4.61 3.79
N ASP A 78 17.38 -4.97 3.09
CA ASP A 78 17.57 -6.32 2.51
C ASP A 78 17.59 -7.45 3.56
N ASP A 79 17.79 -7.13 4.85
CA ASP A 79 17.76 -8.06 5.99
C ASP A 79 16.38 -8.16 6.68
N ASP A 80 15.40 -7.33 6.29
CA ASP A 80 14.06 -7.37 6.88
C ASP A 80 13.23 -8.50 6.26
N ALA A 81 13.42 -9.70 6.80
CA ALA A 81 12.51 -10.84 6.65
C ALA A 81 11.11 -10.59 7.26
N PHE A 82 10.70 -9.34 7.44
CA PHE A 82 9.36 -8.93 7.80
C PHE A 82 8.48 -8.88 6.55
N LEU A 83 8.18 -10.06 6.00
CA LEU A 83 7.06 -10.26 5.06
C LEU A 83 5.68 -10.06 5.73
N TYR A 84 5.64 -9.57 6.96
CA TYR A 84 4.42 -9.32 7.71
C TYR A 84 4.47 -7.88 8.26
N PRO A 85 3.86 -6.90 7.56
CA PRO A 85 3.78 -5.52 8.04
C PRO A 85 2.95 -5.37 9.34
N PHE A 86 2.34 -6.46 9.79
CA PHE A 86 1.77 -6.61 11.12
C PHE A 86 2.39 -7.86 11.73
N GLY A 87 2.94 -7.80 12.94
CA GLY A 87 3.48 -8.96 13.66
C GLY A 87 2.45 -10.04 14.00
N CYS A 88 1.84 -10.64 12.98
CA CYS A 88 1.03 -11.83 13.07
C CYS A 88 1.99 -13.01 13.11
N GLU A 89 2.32 -13.46 14.31
CA GLU A 89 2.82 -14.82 14.48
C GLU A 89 1.78 -15.76 13.87
N LEU A 90 2.17 -16.52 12.85
CA LEU A 90 1.43 -17.71 12.46
C LEU A 90 1.48 -18.65 13.67
N VAL A 91 0.39 -18.70 14.43
CA VAL A 91 0.18 -19.76 15.42
C VAL A 91 0.06 -21.05 14.61
N THR A 92 1.18 -21.76 14.45
CA THR A 92 1.17 -23.13 13.96
C THR A 92 0.52 -23.99 15.03
N GLY A 93 -0.78 -24.28 14.84
CA GLY A 93 -1.49 -25.35 15.53
C GLY A 93 -1.23 -26.71 14.88
#